data_AF-A0AAD6ZWX4-F1
#
_entry.id   AF-A0AAD6ZWX4-F1
#
_cell.length_a   1.000
_cell.length_b   1.000
_cell.length_c   1.000
_cell.angle_alpha   90.00
_cell.angle_beta   90.00
_cell.angle_gamma   90.00
#
_symmetry.space_group_name_H-M   'P 1'
#
loop_
_entity.id
_entity.type
_entity.pdbx_description
1 polymer ?
#
loop_
_entity_poly.entity_id
_entity_poly.type
_entity_poly.pdbx_seq_one_letter_code
_entity_poly.pdbx_strand_id
1 'polypeptide(L)'
;MPKATTKTPKLAQRSGRWITKTAAMKTYNLGSSDMDAILPVSDVRNPRNYLMRVKAYNIRDVVALARRIRSSSQSLGYAVALESVQIDRIRPVRELPNPHSAGTMRFYNRCDVQVLADSIAAAAAAPTGTSI
;
A
#
# COMPACT_ATOMS: atom_id res chain seq x y z
N MET A 1 -18.74 -25.09 14.16
CA MET A 1 -18.18 -24.02 15.02
C MET A 1 -17.60 -22.92 14.13
N PRO A 2 -18.05 -21.66 14.16
CA PRO A 2 -17.45 -20.64 13.32
C PRO A 2 -16.26 -19.96 14.04
N LYS A 3 -15.18 -19.80 13.26
CA LYS A 3 -13.88 -19.20 13.58
C LYS A 3 -14.01 -17.79 14.17
N ALA A 4 -13.32 -17.56 15.28
CA ALA A 4 -13.05 -16.22 15.81
C ALA A 4 -12.26 -15.41 14.78
N THR A 5 -12.92 -14.45 14.15
CA THR A 5 -12.26 -13.38 13.40
C THR A 5 -11.77 -12.36 14.42
N THR A 6 -10.47 -12.38 14.72
CA THR A 6 -9.81 -11.33 15.48
C THR A 6 -9.80 -10.03 14.66
N LYS A 7 -10.92 -9.30 14.70
CA LYS A 7 -10.93 -7.87 14.36
C LYS A 7 -10.13 -7.14 15.43
N THR A 8 -8.86 -6.89 15.16
CA THR A 8 -8.03 -6.00 15.98
C THR A 8 -8.82 -4.71 16.22
N PRO A 9 -9.08 -4.33 17.48
CA PRO A 9 -9.99 -3.24 17.75
C PRO A 9 -9.39 -1.95 17.18
N LYS A 10 -10.20 -1.25 16.39
CA LYS A 10 -9.91 0.01 15.70
C LYS A 10 -9.81 1.17 16.71
N LEU A 11 -9.12 0.99 17.84
CA LEU A 11 -9.01 1.98 18.90
C LEU A 11 -8.00 3.04 18.50
N ALA A 12 -8.46 4.28 18.35
CA ALA A 12 -7.55 5.41 18.26
C ALA A 12 -6.78 5.50 19.57
N GLN A 13 -5.44 5.59 19.51
CA GLN A 13 -4.69 5.85 20.73
C GLN A 13 -5.17 7.19 21.31
N ARG A 14 -5.53 7.23 22.60
CA ARG A 14 -6.03 8.48 23.23
C ARG A 14 -4.91 9.38 23.75
N SER A 15 -3.64 8.99 23.58
CA SER A 15 -2.48 9.70 24.12
C SER A 15 -1.74 10.52 23.06
N GLY A 16 -1.49 11.80 23.37
CA GLY A 16 -0.63 12.68 22.59
C GLY A 16 -1.33 13.81 21.84
N ARG A 17 -0.58 14.50 20.96
CA ARG A 17 -1.10 15.56 20.10
C ARG A 17 -2.09 15.00 19.08
N TRP A 18 -3.16 15.75 18.85
CA TRP A 18 -4.17 15.45 17.84
C TRP A 18 -3.96 16.33 16.60
N ILE A 19 -4.51 15.86 15.47
CA ILE A 19 -4.48 16.53 14.18
C ILE A 19 -5.86 16.41 13.52
N THR A 20 -6.30 17.44 12.79
CA THR A 20 -7.59 17.40 12.09
C THR A 20 -7.50 16.58 10.80
N LYS A 21 -8.64 16.09 10.27
CA LYS A 21 -8.68 15.32 9.00
C LYS A 21 -7.94 16.06 7.88
N THR A 22 -8.26 17.34 7.69
CA THR A 22 -7.71 18.18 6.63
C THR A 22 -6.21 18.43 6.78
N ALA A 23 -5.74 18.69 8.01
CA ALA A 23 -4.32 18.87 8.27
C ALA A 23 -3.55 17.55 8.06
N ALA A 24 -4.09 16.42 8.51
CA ALA A 24 -3.48 15.11 8.32
C ALA A 24 -3.32 14.75 6.83
N MET A 25 -4.37 14.98 6.02
CA MET A 25 -4.33 14.76 4.57
C MET A 25 -3.24 15.62 3.91
N LYS A 26 -3.15 16.91 4.25
CA LYS A 26 -2.15 17.82 3.69
C LYS A 26 -0.72 17.49 4.12
N THR A 27 -0.51 17.19 5.40
CA THR A 27 0.83 16.95 5.96
C THR A 27 1.39 15.58 5.58
N TYR A 28 0.55 14.55 5.47
CA TYR A 28 0.97 13.18 5.21
C TYR A 28 0.61 12.66 3.82
N ASN A 29 0.07 13.53 2.96
CA ASN A 29 -0.41 13.22 1.61
C ASN A 29 -1.38 12.02 1.59
N LEU A 30 -2.33 12.01 2.52
CA LEU A 30 -3.32 10.94 2.69
C LEU A 30 -4.62 11.28 1.94
N GLY A 31 -5.24 10.27 1.33
CA GLY A 31 -6.57 10.38 0.76
C GLY A 31 -7.67 10.45 1.83
N SER A 32 -8.85 10.97 1.45
CA SER A 32 -10.01 10.98 2.37
C SER A 32 -10.44 9.56 2.75
N SER A 33 -10.36 8.62 1.81
CA SER A 33 -10.68 7.20 2.00
C SER A 33 -9.66 6.48 2.89
N ASP A 34 -8.38 6.83 2.78
CA ASP A 34 -7.33 6.29 3.65
C ASP A 34 -7.60 6.61 5.12
N MET A 35 -8.04 7.85 5.37
CA MET A 35 -8.37 8.33 6.71
C MET A 35 -9.59 7.62 7.32
N ASP A 36 -10.43 6.94 6.52
CA ASP A 36 -11.55 6.13 7.03
C ASP A 36 -11.06 4.75 7.56
N ALA A 37 -9.79 4.41 7.31
CA ALA A 37 -9.13 3.25 7.88
C ALA A 37 -8.80 3.41 9.37
N ILE A 38 -8.79 4.65 9.90
CA ILE A 38 -8.55 4.96 11.31
C ILE A 38 -9.78 5.65 11.93
N LEU A 39 -10.01 5.46 13.23
CA LEU A 39 -11.09 6.15 13.93
C LEU A 39 -10.61 7.51 14.48
N PRO A 40 -11.47 8.54 14.48
CA PRO A 40 -11.16 9.79 15.18
C PRO A 40 -11.16 9.57 16.70
N VAL A 41 -10.28 10.30 17.39
CA VAL A 41 -10.24 10.36 18.86
C VAL A 41 -11.39 11.20 19.40
N SER A 42 -11.77 12.24 18.65
CA SER A 42 -12.86 13.13 19.00
C SER A 42 -13.57 13.66 17.75
N ASP A 43 -14.88 13.80 17.87
CA ASP A 43 -15.75 14.43 16.87
C ASP A 43 -16.46 15.58 17.57
N VAL A 44 -15.90 16.78 17.45
CA VAL A 44 -16.39 17.97 18.15
C VAL A 44 -16.99 18.92 17.14
N ARG A 45 -18.07 19.59 17.54
CA ARG A 45 -18.67 20.67 16.77
C ARG A 45 -17.65 21.81 16.62
N ASN A 46 -17.46 22.31 15.40
CA ASN A 46 -16.51 23.38 15.15
C ASN A 46 -16.97 24.66 15.89
N PRO A 47 -16.21 25.19 16.84
CA PRO A 47 -16.61 26.39 17.58
C PRO A 47 -16.67 27.64 16.69
N ARG A 48 -16.01 27.63 15.52
CA ARG A 48 -16.06 28.72 14.54
C ARG A 48 -17.20 28.59 13.52
N ASN A 49 -17.73 27.38 13.33
CA ASN A 49 -18.83 27.14 12.40
C ASN A 49 -19.63 25.93 12.86
N TYR A 50 -20.70 26.18 13.61
CA TYR A 50 -21.52 25.13 14.22
C TYR A 50 -22.19 24.18 13.21
N LEU A 51 -22.13 24.46 11.91
CA LEU A 51 -22.59 23.56 10.84
C LEU A 51 -21.56 22.48 10.49
N MET A 52 -20.29 22.66 10.87
CA MET A 52 -19.22 21.71 10.58
C MET A 52 -18.79 20.95 11.83
N ARG A 53 -18.49 19.66 11.65
CA ARG A 53 -17.88 18.82 12.67
C ARG A 53 -16.39 18.66 12.37
N VAL A 54 -15.56 18.85 13.37
CA VAL A 54 -14.12 18.65 13.28
C VAL A 54 -13.78 17.30 13.90
N LYS A 55 -13.32 16.40 13.04
CA LYS A 55 -12.75 15.12 13.45
C LYS A 55 -11.27 15.31 13.78
N ALA A 56 -10.92 15.01 15.03
CA ALA A 56 -9.56 15.00 15.53
C ALA A 56 -9.06 13.56 15.56
N TYR A 57 -7.88 13.33 14.98
CA TYR A 57 -7.21 12.04 14.89
C TYR A 57 -5.93 12.07 15.73
N ASN A 58 -5.50 10.93 16.25
CA ASN A 58 -4.19 10.85 16.88
C ASN A 58 -3.10 10.93 15.81
N ILE A 59 -2.11 11.79 16.00
CA ILE A 59 -0.97 11.91 15.10
C ILE A 59 -0.24 10.57 14.93
N ARG A 60 -0.09 9.75 15.99
CA ARG A 60 0.58 8.45 15.91
C ARG A 60 -0.14 7.49 14.98
N ASP A 61 -1.47 7.45 15.04
CA ASP A 61 -2.29 6.59 14.17
C ASP A 61 -2.20 7.06 12.71
N VAL A 62 -2.22 8.38 12.48
CA VAL A 62 -2.05 8.99 11.16
C VAL A 62 -0.66 8.69 10.58
N VAL A 63 0.40 8.79 11.39
CA VAL A 63 1.78 8.46 10.98
C VAL A 63 1.90 6.97 10.64
N ALA A 64 1.32 6.09 11.46
CA ALA A 64 1.31 4.65 11.23
C ALA A 64 0.55 4.30 9.94
N LEU A 65 -0.61 4.93 9.71
CA LEU A 65 -1.38 4.80 8.48
C LEU A 65 -0.57 5.26 7.26
N ALA A 66 0.06 6.44 7.33
CA ALA A 66 0.89 6.96 6.25
C ALA A 66 2.10 6.06 5.95
N ARG A 67 2.75 5.50 6.98
CA ARG A 67 3.79 4.49 6.78
C ARG A 67 3.23 3.25 6.11
N ARG A 68 2.11 2.71 6.60
CA ARG A 68 1.47 1.53 6.02
C ARG A 68 1.10 1.73 4.56
N ILE A 69 0.54 2.89 4.21
CA ILE A 69 0.19 3.22 2.82
C ILE A 69 1.45 3.32 1.97
N ARG A 70 2.49 4.04 2.43
CA ARG A 70 3.77 4.14 1.73
C ARG A 70 4.47 2.79 1.55
N SER A 71 4.43 1.93 2.55
CA SER A 71 4.97 0.57 2.46
C SER A 71 4.11 -0.32 1.55
N SER A 72 2.79 -0.13 1.57
CA SER A 72 1.89 -0.84 0.65
C SER A 72 2.03 -0.34 -0.79
N SER A 73 2.33 0.94 -1.03
CA SER A 73 2.63 1.46 -2.35
C SER A 73 4.05 1.13 -2.80
N GLN A 74 4.98 0.82 -1.89
CA GLN A 74 6.23 0.10 -2.25
C GLN A 74 5.97 -1.36 -2.62
N SER A 75 4.92 -2.00 -2.07
CA SER A 75 4.46 -3.34 -2.46
C SER A 75 3.58 -3.34 -3.72
N LEU A 76 2.92 -2.23 -4.06
CA LEU A 76 2.03 -2.08 -5.22
C LEU A 76 2.65 -1.24 -6.36
N GLY A 77 3.86 -0.72 -6.13
CA GLY A 77 4.57 0.22 -6.99
C GLY A 77 5.96 -0.24 -7.38
N TYR A 78 6.24 -1.54 -7.30
CA TYR A 78 7.14 -2.09 -8.29
C TYR A 78 6.37 -2.14 -9.61
N ALA A 79 6.60 -1.14 -10.47
CA ALA A 79 6.87 -1.52 -11.84
C ALA A 79 8.04 -2.50 -11.71
N VAL A 80 7.74 -3.80 -11.65
CA VAL A 80 8.78 -4.81 -11.65
C VAL A 80 9.35 -4.67 -13.06
N ALA A 81 10.41 -3.88 -13.19
CA ALA A 81 11.20 -3.80 -14.40
C ALA A 81 11.95 -5.13 -14.50
N LEU A 82 11.20 -6.19 -14.80
CA LEU A 82 11.77 -7.45 -15.21
C LEU A 82 12.36 -7.20 -16.59
N GLU A 83 13.65 -7.48 -16.73
CA GLU A 83 14.23 -7.56 -18.06
C GLU A 83 13.51 -8.65 -18.86
N SER A 84 13.51 -8.53 -20.19
CA SER A 84 12.90 -9.53 -21.07
C SER A 84 13.40 -10.95 -20.77
N VAL A 85 14.68 -11.10 -20.42
CA VAL A 85 15.29 -12.38 -20.04
C VAL A 85 14.75 -12.95 -18.71
N GLN A 86 14.28 -12.08 -17.80
CA GLN A 86 13.69 -12.50 -16.53
C GLN A 86 12.25 -12.93 -16.73
N ILE A 87 11.48 -12.21 -17.55
CA ILE A 87 10.06 -12.51 -17.81
C ILE A 87 9.87 -13.77 -18.66
N ASP A 88 10.86 -14.17 -19.47
CA ASP A 88 10.84 -15.44 -20.21
C ASP A 88 10.83 -16.69 -19.31
N ARG A 89 11.04 -16.53 -17.99
CA ARG A 89 10.91 -17.61 -17.00
C ARG A 89 9.47 -18.04 -16.74
N ILE A 90 8.50 -17.21 -17.11
CA ILE A 90 7.07 -17.51 -16.96
C ILE A 90 6.40 -17.56 -18.33
N ARG A 91 5.44 -18.48 -18.50
CA ARG A 91 4.70 -18.59 -19.76
C ARG A 91 3.63 -17.49 -19.84
N PRO A 92 3.50 -16.79 -20.97
CA PRO A 92 2.41 -15.85 -21.16
C PRO A 92 1.08 -16.60 -21.22
N VAL A 93 0.04 -15.96 -20.69
CA VAL A 93 -1.34 -16.45 -20.74
C VAL A 93 -1.97 -16.15 -22.09
N ARG A 94 -1.53 -15.07 -22.74
CA ARG A 94 -2.02 -14.67 -24.06
C ARG A 94 -0.94 -13.92 -24.81
N GLU A 95 -0.92 -14.11 -26.12
CA GLU A 95 -0.04 -13.40 -27.04
C GLU A 95 -0.90 -12.75 -28.13
N LEU A 96 -0.71 -11.46 -28.36
CA LEU A 96 -1.41 -10.71 -29.41
C LEU A 96 -0.40 -9.94 -30.27
N PRO A 97 -0.71 -9.67 -31.55
CA PRO A 97 0.09 -8.75 -32.35
C PRO A 97 0.17 -7.39 -31.66
N ASN A 98 1.36 -6.82 -31.57
CA ASN A 98 1.51 -5.48 -31.00
C ASN A 98 1.04 -4.45 -32.05
N PRO A 99 0.01 -3.63 -31.77
CA PRO A 99 -0.48 -2.63 -32.72
C PRO A 99 0.51 -1.47 -32.95
N HIS A 100 1.56 -1.36 -32.12
CA HIS A 100 2.53 -0.26 -32.15
C HIS A 100 3.93 -0.68 -32.62
N SER A 101 4.19 -1.97 -32.87
CA SER A 101 5.49 -2.47 -33.30
C SER A 101 5.33 -3.83 -34.00
N ALA A 102 6.29 -4.22 -34.83
CA ALA A 102 6.28 -5.52 -35.52
C ALA A 102 6.44 -6.75 -34.59
N GLY A 103 6.39 -6.56 -33.27
CA GLY A 103 6.52 -7.63 -32.27
C GLY A 103 5.17 -8.18 -31.76
N THR A 104 5.27 -9.19 -30.90
CA THR A 104 4.12 -9.77 -30.20
C THR A 104 4.02 -9.19 -28.79
N MET A 105 2.85 -8.67 -28.42
CA MET A 105 2.53 -8.27 -27.05
C MET A 105 2.14 -9.52 -26.25
N ARG A 106 2.87 -9.76 -25.15
CA ARG A 106 2.66 -10.88 -24.24
C ARG A 106 1.93 -10.42 -22.99
N PHE A 107 0.89 -11.15 -22.60
CA PHE A 107 0.11 -10.91 -21.39
C PHE A 107 0.42 -11.99 -20.38
N TYR A 108 0.72 -11.59 -19.14
CA TYR A 108 1.08 -12.50 -18.07
C TYR A 108 0.05 -12.43 -16.95
N ASN A 109 -0.06 -13.53 -16.20
CA ASN A 109 -0.83 -13.53 -14.97
C ASN A 109 -0.08 -12.70 -13.92
N ARG A 110 -0.79 -11.78 -13.27
CA ARG A 110 -0.22 -10.90 -12.23
C ARG A 110 0.39 -11.70 -11.09
N CYS A 111 -0.24 -12.80 -10.68
CA CYS A 111 0.28 -13.63 -9.59
C CYS A 111 1.65 -14.23 -9.92
N ASP A 112 1.83 -14.73 -11.15
CA ASP A 112 3.08 -15.37 -11.58
C ASP A 112 4.20 -14.34 -11.73
N VAL A 113 3.89 -13.15 -12.24
CA VAL A 113 4.84 -12.03 -12.30
C VAL A 113 5.28 -11.60 -10.91
N GLN A 114 4.37 -11.57 -9.93
CA GLN A 114 4.70 -11.18 -8.55
C GLN A 114 5.61 -12.23 -7.88
N VAL A 115 5.28 -13.52 -8.01
CA VAL A 115 6.11 -14.60 -7.47
C VAL A 115 7.51 -14.56 -8.07
N LEU A 116 7.62 -14.32 -9.37
CA LEU A 116 8.90 -14.15 -10.04
C LEU A 116 9.68 -12.94 -9.50
N ALA A 117 9.02 -11.78 -9.35
CA ALA A 117 9.62 -10.58 -8.79
C ALA A 117 10.17 -10.80 -7.37
N ASP A 118 9.37 -11.43 -6.52
CA ASP A 118 9.72 -11.74 -5.14
C ASP A 118 10.90 -12.72 -5.08
N SER A 119 10.94 -13.72 -5.98
CA SER A 119 12.05 -14.68 -6.07
C SER A 119 13.37 -14.01 -6.48
N ILE A 120 13.33 -13.03 -7.39
CA ILE A 120 14.51 -12.28 -7.84
C ILE A 120 15.00 -11.36 -6.71
N ALA A 121 14.08 -10.67 -6.03
CA ALA A 121 14.41 -9.83 -4.90
C ALA A 121 15.03 -10.64 -3.75
N ALA A 122 14.48 -11.83 -3.46
CA ALA A 122 15.03 -12.74 -2.45
C ALA A 122 16.44 -13.24 -2.84
N ALA A 123 16.66 -13.58 -4.11
CA ALA A 123 17.98 -13.98 -4.60
C ALA A 123 19.01 -12.85 -4.55
N ALA A 124 18.60 -11.60 -4.81
CA ALA A 124 19.47 -10.43 -4.70
C ALA A 124 19.79 -10.05 -3.25
N ALA A 125 18.88 -10.33 -2.31
CA ALA A 125 19.06 -10.04 -0.88
C ALA A 125 19.88 -11.11 -0.13
N ALA A 126 20.07 -12.30 -0.72
CA ALA A 126 20.92 -13.32 -0.15
C ALA A 126 22.40 -12.99 -0.46
N PRO A 127 23.26 -12.69 0.54
CA PRO A 127 24.68 -12.55 0.29
C PRO A 127 25.22 -13.90 -0.19
N THR A 128 25.88 -13.89 -1.34
CA THR A 128 26.58 -15.05 -1.89
C THR A 128 27.75 -15.37 -0.94
N GLY A 129 27.46 -16.14 0.11
CA GLY A 129 28.45 -16.73 0.99
C GLY A 129 29.15 -17.88 0.26
N THR A 130 29.92 -17.56 -0.77
CA THR A 130 30.93 -18.48 -1.32
C THR A 130 32.18 -18.31 -0.45
N SER A 131 32.27 -19.08 0.63
CA SER A 131 33.58 -19.43 1.19
C SER A 131 34.04 -20.69 0.49
N ILE A 132 35.14 -20.54 -0.24
CA ILE A 132 35.98 -21.60 -0.81
C ILE A 132 36.81 -22.19 0.32
#